data_AF-A0A1D2XCV4-F1
#
_entry.id   AF-A0A1D2XCV4-F1
#
_cell.length_a   1.000
_cell.length_b   1.000
_cell.length_c   1.000
_cell.angle_alpha   90.00
_cell.angle_beta   90.00
_cell.angle_gamma   90.00
#
_symmetry.space_group_name_H-M   'P 1'
#
loop_
_entity.id
_entity.type
_entity.pdbx_description
1 polymer ?
#
loop_
_entity_poly.entity_id
_entity_poly.type
_entity_poly.pdbx_seq_one_letter_code
_entity_poly.pdbx_strand_id
1 'polypeptide(L)'
;MTKFSPEYLSLADDLRRQYALTEDDRLSGLLTSEDLDNFQSQYKGGRVRDFPPLKTLGLFMHQAASENKSCRNALFADTRDQVAMGREPSKTSNSAYCKARLRLTESSLMALLTQSGNNLDDSSPESWRWSNRRVVIADGSTLSMPDTAANQKVYPQHGSQKKGSEIHY
;
A
#
# COMPACT_ATOMS: atom_id res chain seq x y z
N MET A 1 -13.76 -12.35 18.38
CA MET A 1 -14.22 -10.99 18.04
C MET A 1 -13.05 -10.04 18.17
N THR A 2 -12.46 -9.63 17.05
CA THR A 2 -11.43 -8.58 17.02
C THR A 2 -12.15 -7.25 17.25
N LYS A 3 -12.12 -6.74 18.49
CA LYS A 3 -12.64 -5.40 18.77
C LYS A 3 -11.61 -4.41 18.21
N PHE A 4 -11.87 -3.87 17.03
CA PHE A 4 -11.21 -2.65 16.58
C PHE A 4 -11.64 -1.53 17.53
N SER A 5 -10.69 -0.73 17.97
CA SER A 5 -10.98 0.42 18.82
C SER A 5 -11.81 1.45 18.02
N PRO A 6 -12.74 2.22 18.63
CA PRO A 6 -13.69 3.09 17.92
C PRO A 6 -13.04 4.09 16.95
N GLU A 7 -11.81 4.50 17.22
CA GLU A 7 -11.00 5.38 16.36
C GLU A 7 -10.65 4.76 14.99
N TYR A 8 -10.89 3.47 14.79
CA TYR A 8 -10.58 2.72 13.58
C TYR A 8 -11.79 2.37 12.72
N LEU A 9 -12.98 2.83 13.10
CA LEU A 9 -14.22 2.59 12.35
C LEU A 9 -14.27 3.34 11.01
N SER A 10 -13.43 4.37 10.82
CA SER A 10 -13.36 5.19 9.61
C SER A 10 -12.05 5.01 8.82
N LEU A 11 -11.35 3.88 8.99
CA LEU A 11 -10.03 3.69 8.39
C LEU A 11 -10.02 3.76 6.86
N ALA A 12 -11.06 3.24 6.21
CA ALA A 12 -11.20 3.33 4.76
C ALA A 12 -11.31 4.80 4.33
N ASP A 13 -12.13 5.59 5.02
CA ASP A 13 -12.32 7.01 4.74
C ASP A 13 -11.05 7.82 5.03
N ASP A 14 -10.35 7.53 6.13
CA ASP A 14 -9.09 8.18 6.47
C ASP A 14 -8.01 7.91 5.40
N LEU A 15 -7.91 6.66 4.93
CA LEU A 15 -6.97 6.29 3.87
C LEU A 15 -7.34 6.98 2.56
N ARG A 16 -8.62 7.00 2.19
CA ARG A 16 -9.09 7.74 1.00
C ARG A 16 -8.74 9.22 1.10
N ARG A 17 -8.96 9.87 2.25
CA ARG A 17 -8.60 11.28 2.48
C ARG A 17 -7.10 11.53 2.30
N GLN A 18 -6.25 10.64 2.81
CA GLN A 18 -4.80 10.78 2.70
C GLN A 18 -4.32 10.85 1.24
N TYR A 19 -5.02 10.17 0.33
CA TYR A 19 -4.70 10.10 -1.10
C TYR A 19 -5.64 10.94 -1.98
N ALA A 20 -6.39 11.88 -1.38
CA ALA A 20 -7.35 12.74 -2.07
C ALA A 20 -8.42 11.97 -2.89
N LEU A 21 -8.80 10.78 -2.44
CA LEU A 21 -9.81 9.91 -3.06
C LEU A 21 -11.22 10.16 -2.46
N THR A 22 -11.50 11.36 -1.98
CA THR A 22 -12.79 11.69 -1.34
C THR A 22 -13.66 12.63 -2.15
N GLU A 23 -13.17 13.10 -3.28
CA GLU A 23 -13.93 13.96 -4.17
C GLU A 23 -14.93 13.13 -5.00
N ASP A 24 -15.89 13.79 -5.65
CA ASP A 24 -16.72 13.13 -6.67
C ASP A 24 -15.99 13.16 -8.02
N ASP A 25 -14.75 12.65 -8.02
CA ASP A 25 -13.91 12.54 -9.20
C ASP A 25 -13.65 11.07 -9.56
N ARG A 26 -13.11 10.84 -10.76
CA ARG A 26 -12.89 9.48 -11.26
C ARG A 26 -11.79 8.74 -10.51
N LEU A 27 -10.86 9.47 -9.90
CA LEU A 27 -9.81 8.87 -9.08
C LEU A 27 -10.39 8.32 -7.79
N SER A 28 -11.43 8.95 -7.25
CA SER A 28 -12.12 8.49 -6.05
C SER A 28 -12.87 7.16 -6.24
N GLY A 29 -13.10 6.75 -7.51
CA GLY A 29 -13.58 5.41 -7.87
C GLY A 29 -12.48 4.33 -7.88
N LEU A 30 -11.20 4.69 -7.84
CA LEU A 30 -10.07 3.76 -7.94
C LEU A 30 -10.02 2.78 -6.76
N LEU A 31 -10.17 3.27 -5.53
CA LEU A 31 -10.13 2.48 -4.29
C LEU A 31 -11.32 2.84 -3.41
N THR A 32 -12.45 2.16 -3.59
CA THR A 32 -13.69 2.44 -2.84
C THR A 32 -13.58 2.07 -1.37
N SER A 33 -14.43 2.64 -0.51
CA SER A 33 -14.46 2.21 0.91
C SER A 33 -14.82 0.71 1.03
N GLU A 34 -15.66 0.20 0.13
CA GLU A 34 -15.99 -1.23 0.04
C GLU A 34 -14.75 -2.10 -0.27
N ASP A 35 -13.92 -1.70 -1.24
CA ASP A 35 -12.68 -2.43 -1.57
C ASP A 35 -11.73 -2.50 -0.36
N LEU A 36 -11.61 -1.39 0.36
CA LEU A 36 -10.74 -1.27 1.53
C LEU A 36 -11.30 -2.07 2.72
N ASP A 37 -12.60 -2.04 2.96
CA ASP A 37 -13.25 -2.84 3.99
C ASP A 37 -13.15 -4.35 3.68
N ASN A 38 -13.34 -4.71 2.42
CA ASN A 38 -13.13 -6.08 1.94
C ASN A 38 -11.69 -6.54 2.17
N PHE A 39 -10.69 -5.70 1.82
CA PHE A 39 -9.29 -5.97 2.13
C PHE A 39 -9.07 -6.17 3.64
N GLN A 40 -9.62 -5.29 4.48
CA GLN A 40 -9.49 -5.40 5.94
C GLN A 40 -10.09 -6.71 6.47
N SER A 41 -11.22 -7.15 5.92
CA SER A 41 -11.96 -8.33 6.36
C SER A 41 -11.21 -9.65 6.16
N GLN A 42 -10.24 -9.69 5.24
CA GLN A 42 -9.39 -10.86 4.97
C GLN A 42 -8.48 -11.21 6.17
N TYR A 43 -8.19 -10.22 7.02
CA TYR A 43 -7.30 -10.36 8.15
C TYR A 43 -8.07 -10.59 9.45
N LYS A 44 -8.39 -11.86 9.71
CA LYS A 44 -9.12 -12.28 10.92
C LYS A 44 -8.14 -12.72 12.02
N GLY A 45 -8.26 -12.13 13.21
CA GLY A 45 -7.52 -12.53 14.41
C GLY A 45 -6.23 -11.74 14.68
N GLY A 46 -5.80 -11.74 15.95
CA GLY A 46 -4.64 -10.99 16.45
C GLY A 46 -5.03 -9.81 17.37
N ARG A 47 -4.08 -9.35 18.19
CA ARG A 47 -4.19 -8.04 18.87
C ARG A 47 -3.77 -6.98 17.86
N VAL A 48 -4.75 -6.34 17.24
CA VAL A 48 -4.57 -5.41 16.11
C VAL A 48 -4.47 -3.94 16.59
N ARG A 49 -4.31 -3.72 17.91
CA ARG A 49 -4.59 -2.47 18.62
C ARG A 49 -4.06 -1.20 17.96
N ASP A 50 -2.82 -1.21 17.47
CA ASP A 50 -2.17 0.00 16.95
C ASP A 50 -1.98 0.01 15.42
N PHE A 51 -2.05 -1.17 14.79
CA PHE A 51 -1.82 -1.36 13.36
C PHE A 51 -2.81 -2.34 12.73
N PRO A 52 -4.06 -1.88 12.50
CA PRO A 52 -4.99 -2.56 11.61
C PRO A 52 -4.48 -2.70 10.19
N PRO A 53 -4.98 -3.69 9.42
CA PRO A 53 -4.52 -3.97 8.07
C PRO A 53 -4.52 -2.73 7.18
N LEU A 54 -5.60 -1.94 7.18
CA LEU A 54 -5.68 -0.71 6.37
C LEU A 54 -4.69 0.35 6.80
N LYS A 55 -4.55 0.59 8.11
CA LYS A 55 -3.51 1.49 8.61
C LYS A 55 -2.11 1.02 8.21
N THR A 56 -1.85 -0.28 8.33
CA THR A 56 -0.57 -0.90 7.95
C THR A 56 -0.29 -0.73 6.46
N LEU A 57 -1.32 -0.92 5.62
CA LEU A 57 -1.24 -0.72 4.18
C LEU A 57 -0.90 0.74 3.85
N GLY A 58 -1.61 1.71 4.42
CA GLY A 58 -1.33 3.13 4.23
C GLY A 58 0.10 3.51 4.61
N LEU A 59 0.57 3.06 5.78
CA LEU A 59 1.96 3.28 6.21
C LEU A 59 2.98 2.63 5.27
N PHE A 60 2.67 1.44 4.75
CA PHE A 60 3.56 0.75 3.83
C PHE A 60 3.63 1.45 2.47
N MET A 61 2.49 1.91 1.94
CA MET A 61 2.45 2.69 0.71
C MET A 61 3.22 4.00 0.87
N HIS A 62 3.02 4.72 1.98
CA HIS A 62 3.79 5.92 2.29
C HIS A 62 5.29 5.63 2.40
N GLN A 63 5.68 4.54 3.09
CA GLN A 63 7.07 4.12 3.20
C GLN A 63 7.69 3.81 1.83
N ALA A 64 6.97 3.13 0.94
CA ALA A 64 7.44 2.76 -0.40
C ALA A 64 7.62 3.99 -1.30
N ALA A 65 6.67 4.93 -1.24
CA ALA A 65 6.71 6.19 -2.00
C ALA A 65 7.72 7.21 -1.45
N SER A 66 8.13 7.08 -0.19
CA SER A 66 9.09 8.01 0.43
C SER A 66 10.52 7.84 -0.08
N GLU A 67 11.27 8.92 -0.18
CA GLU A 67 12.73 8.88 -0.38
C GLU A 67 13.41 8.15 0.78
N ASN A 68 13.06 8.52 2.01
CA ASN A 68 13.46 7.82 3.22
C ASN A 68 12.52 6.64 3.52
N LYS A 69 12.93 5.45 3.06
CA LYS A 69 12.17 4.20 3.20
C LYS A 69 12.26 3.55 4.59
N SER A 70 12.77 4.25 5.61
CA SER A 70 12.87 3.68 6.95
C SER A 70 11.49 3.53 7.61
N CYS A 71 11.34 2.49 8.42
CA CYS A 71 10.12 2.27 9.21
C CYS A 71 9.84 3.44 10.17
N ARG A 72 10.91 4.07 10.69
CA ARG A 72 10.82 5.23 11.57
C ARG A 72 10.22 6.44 10.86
N ASN A 73 10.62 6.69 9.61
CA ASN A 73 10.07 7.79 8.81
C ASN A 73 8.56 7.62 8.60
N ALA A 74 8.11 6.41 8.26
CA ALA A 74 6.68 6.11 8.10
C ALA A 74 5.88 6.34 9.39
N LEU A 75 6.43 5.98 10.56
CA LEU A 75 5.78 6.23 11.85
C LEU A 75 5.78 7.71 12.26
N PHE A 76 6.79 8.48 11.85
CA PHE A 76 6.76 9.93 12.04
C PHE A 76 5.70 10.60 11.18
N ALA A 77 5.52 10.16 9.94
CA ALA A 77 4.42 10.61 9.10
C ALA A 77 3.06 10.26 9.71
N ASP A 78 2.86 9.03 10.20
CA ASP A 78 1.65 8.66 10.95
C ASP A 78 1.40 9.59 12.13
N THR A 79 2.43 9.80 12.96
CA THR A 79 2.34 10.67 14.14
C THR A 79 1.88 12.06 13.75
N ARG A 80 2.49 12.64 12.71
CA ARG A 80 2.12 13.96 12.19
C ARG A 80 0.67 13.98 11.71
N ASP A 81 0.26 12.98 10.95
CA ASP A 81 -1.09 12.91 10.37
C ASP A 81 -2.15 12.70 11.48
N GLN A 82 -1.88 11.90 12.52
CA GLN A 82 -2.76 11.76 13.69
C GLN A 82 -2.92 13.09 14.44
N VAL A 83 -1.81 13.82 14.68
CA VAL A 83 -1.86 15.15 15.32
C VAL A 83 -2.69 16.14 14.48
N ALA A 84 -2.50 16.14 13.16
CA ALA A 84 -3.26 17.00 12.25
C ALA A 84 -4.77 16.68 12.28
N MET A 85 -5.14 15.42 12.52
CA MET A 85 -6.53 14.98 12.72
C MET A 85 -7.05 15.19 14.15
N GLY A 86 -6.28 15.81 15.04
CA GLY A 86 -6.66 16.04 16.45
C GLY A 86 -6.70 14.76 17.29
N ARG A 87 -6.01 13.71 16.87
CA ARG A 87 -5.96 12.39 17.55
C ARG A 87 -4.68 12.27 18.36
N GLU A 88 -4.76 11.52 19.44
CA GLU A 88 -3.59 11.20 20.27
C GLU A 88 -2.62 10.28 19.51
N PRO A 89 -1.34 10.64 19.37
CA PRO A 89 -0.38 9.80 18.68
C PRO A 89 -0.15 8.48 19.41
N SER A 90 -0.19 7.38 18.68
CA SER A 90 0.10 6.07 19.24
C SER A 90 1.57 5.99 19.71
N LYS A 91 1.81 5.50 20.93
CA LYS A 91 3.18 5.27 21.48
C LYS A 91 3.80 4.01 20.91
N THR A 92 3.85 3.91 19.59
CA THR A 92 4.09 2.62 18.93
C THR A 92 5.52 2.49 18.43
N SER A 93 6.08 1.28 18.56
CA SER A 93 7.45 0.99 18.18
C SER A 93 7.58 0.57 16.71
N ASN A 94 8.76 0.80 16.12
CA ASN A 94 9.14 0.23 14.83
C ASN A 94 8.87 -1.29 14.76
N SER A 95 9.12 -2.02 15.84
CA SER A 95 8.96 -3.48 15.89
C SER A 95 7.51 -3.92 15.75
N ALA A 96 6.55 -3.17 16.31
CA ALA A 96 5.13 -3.46 16.16
C ALA A 96 4.67 -3.22 14.71
N TYR A 97 5.13 -2.14 14.08
CA TYR A 97 4.85 -1.84 12.68
C TYR A 97 5.44 -2.88 11.74
N CYS A 98 6.72 -3.25 11.91
CA CYS A 98 7.36 -4.28 11.10
C CYS A 98 6.60 -5.62 11.19
N LYS A 99 6.19 -6.02 12.40
CA LYS A 99 5.37 -7.23 12.59
C LYS A 99 4.01 -7.12 11.92
N ALA A 100 3.41 -5.93 11.91
CA ALA A 100 2.15 -5.70 11.23
C ALA A 100 2.28 -5.80 9.71
N ARG A 101 3.31 -5.16 9.16
CA ARG A 101 3.61 -5.19 7.71
C ARG A 101 3.87 -6.61 7.21
N LEU A 102 4.57 -7.44 7.99
CA LEU A 102 4.80 -8.85 7.65
C LEU A 102 3.52 -9.70 7.59
N ARG A 103 2.41 -9.24 8.18
CA ARG A 103 1.12 -9.93 8.05
C ARG A 103 0.49 -9.69 6.69
N LEU A 104 0.81 -8.59 6.00
CA LEU A 104 0.26 -8.29 4.69
C LEU A 104 0.73 -9.35 3.69
N THR A 105 -0.21 -10.06 3.06
CA THR A 105 0.14 -11.10 2.08
C THR A 105 0.20 -10.51 0.69
N GLU A 106 1.15 -10.99 -0.13
CA GLU A 106 1.23 -10.62 -1.55
C GLU A 106 -0.10 -10.87 -2.27
N SER A 107 -0.76 -12.01 -2.00
CA SER A 107 -2.06 -12.34 -2.59
C SER A 107 -3.14 -11.29 -2.32
N SER A 108 -3.21 -10.75 -1.09
CA SER A 108 -4.19 -9.72 -0.75
C SER A 108 -3.89 -8.38 -1.44
N LEU A 109 -2.60 -8.03 -1.56
CA LEU A 109 -2.16 -6.81 -2.22
C LEU A 109 -2.44 -6.89 -3.72
N MET A 110 -2.14 -8.04 -4.34
CA MET A 110 -2.43 -8.29 -5.75
C MET A 110 -3.93 -8.29 -6.04
N ALA A 111 -4.75 -8.84 -5.13
CA ALA A 111 -6.20 -8.78 -5.27
C ALA A 111 -6.72 -7.33 -5.22
N LEU A 112 -6.27 -6.53 -4.24
CA LEU A 112 -6.64 -5.12 -4.14
C LEU A 112 -6.15 -4.30 -5.34
N LEU A 113 -4.92 -4.55 -5.80
CA LEU A 113 -4.35 -3.90 -6.98
C LEU A 113 -5.18 -4.21 -8.23
N THR A 114 -5.51 -5.48 -8.45
CA THR A 114 -6.34 -5.92 -9.59
C THR A 114 -7.72 -5.28 -9.53
N GLN A 115 -8.34 -5.27 -8.35
CA GLN A 115 -9.64 -4.64 -8.14
C GLN A 115 -9.59 -3.14 -8.47
N SER A 116 -8.56 -2.43 -7.98
CA SER A 116 -8.40 -1.00 -8.28
C SER A 116 -8.21 -0.74 -9.79
N GLY A 117 -7.46 -1.60 -10.48
CA GLY A 117 -7.28 -1.52 -11.93
C GLY A 117 -8.59 -1.72 -12.70
N ASN A 118 -9.43 -2.66 -12.27
CA ASN A 118 -10.76 -2.88 -12.86
C ASN A 118 -11.67 -1.67 -12.63
N ASN A 119 -11.72 -1.14 -11.40
CA ASN A 119 -12.51 0.04 -11.09
C ASN A 119 -12.08 1.26 -11.95
N LEU A 120 -10.78 1.41 -12.22
CA LEU A 120 -10.26 2.45 -13.09
C LEU A 120 -10.67 2.24 -14.56
N ASP A 121 -10.61 1.01 -15.07
CA ASP A 121 -11.03 0.69 -16.45
C ASP A 121 -12.54 0.92 -16.61
N ASP A 122 -13.35 0.50 -15.63
CA ASP A 122 -14.81 0.67 -15.63
C ASP A 122 -15.25 2.14 -15.53
N SER A 123 -14.49 2.97 -14.80
CA SER A 123 -14.75 4.42 -14.68
C SER A 123 -14.17 5.26 -15.83
N SER A 124 -13.38 4.65 -16.73
CA SER A 124 -12.76 5.34 -17.85
C SER A 124 -13.75 5.56 -19.00
N PRO A 125 -13.93 6.79 -19.51
CA PRO A 125 -14.84 7.05 -20.63
C PRO A 125 -14.45 6.32 -21.89
N GLU A 126 -15.45 5.85 -22.62
CA GLU A 126 -15.25 5.34 -23.97
C GLU A 126 -14.62 6.38 -24.90
N SER A 127 -14.89 7.67 -24.69
CA SER A 127 -14.32 8.78 -25.47
C SER A 127 -12.79 8.92 -25.33
N TRP A 128 -12.18 8.28 -24.33
CA TRP A 128 -10.71 8.25 -24.18
C TRP A 128 -10.06 7.13 -25.00
N ARG A 129 -10.86 6.23 -25.60
CA ARG A 129 -10.34 5.18 -26.46
C ARG A 129 -9.85 5.77 -27.77
N TRP A 130 -8.59 5.52 -28.10
CA TRP A 130 -8.05 5.88 -29.42
C TRP A 130 -8.44 4.81 -30.43
N SER A 131 -9.26 5.16 -31.43
CA SER A 131 -9.79 4.21 -32.42
C SER A 131 -10.44 2.97 -31.79
N ASN A 132 -11.24 3.19 -30.73
CA ASN A 132 -11.86 2.14 -29.91
C ASN A 132 -10.85 1.17 -29.24
N ARG A 133 -9.61 1.63 -28.98
CA ARG A 133 -8.57 0.87 -28.27
C ARG A 133 -8.12 1.60 -27.01
N ARG A 134 -7.75 0.82 -25.99
CA ARG A 134 -7.13 1.34 -24.76
C ARG A 134 -5.72 1.83 -25.07
N VAL A 135 -5.39 3.01 -24.58
CA VAL A 135 -4.03 3.55 -24.60
C VAL A 135 -3.42 3.33 -23.22
N VAL A 136 -2.32 2.59 -23.16
CA VAL A 136 -1.60 2.32 -21.91
C VAL A 136 -0.27 3.05 -21.96
N ILE A 137 0.00 3.88 -20.97
CA ILE A 137 1.32 4.46 -20.76
C ILE A 137 2.04 3.53 -19.79
N ALA A 138 3.10 2.89 -20.26
CA ALA A 138 4.01 2.15 -19.39
C ALA A 138 5.12 3.09 -18.94
N ASP A 139 5.36 3.17 -17.63
CA ASP A 139 6.56 3.78 -17.10
C ASP A 139 7.69 2.73 -17.02
N GLY A 140 8.94 3.17 -17.05
CA GLY A 140 10.11 2.30 -16.98
C GLY A 140 10.51 1.94 -15.55
N SER A 141 9.54 1.86 -14.63
CA SER A 141 9.81 1.65 -13.21
C SER A 141 10.41 0.26 -12.98
N THR A 142 11.56 0.22 -12.31
CA THR A 142 12.26 -1.03 -11.95
C THR A 142 12.35 -1.18 -10.45
N LEU A 143 12.27 -2.42 -9.96
CA LEU A 143 12.44 -2.75 -8.55
C LEU A 143 13.80 -3.42 -8.36
N SER A 144 14.57 -2.97 -7.37
CA SER A 144 15.79 -3.65 -6.93
C SER A 144 15.44 -4.58 -5.77
N MET A 145 15.94 -5.81 -5.81
CA MET A 145 15.79 -6.78 -4.74
C MET A 145 17.17 -7.27 -4.28
N PRO A 146 17.32 -7.65 -2.99
CA PRO A 146 18.55 -8.26 -2.51
C PRO A 146 18.90 -9.50 -3.33
N ASP A 147 20.20 -9.69 -3.57
CA ASP A 147 20.73 -10.74 -4.41
C ASP A 147 20.76 -12.10 -3.68
N THR A 148 19.58 -12.60 -3.30
CA THR A 148 19.45 -13.89 -2.64
C THR A 148 19.33 -15.02 -3.65
N ALA A 149 19.79 -16.23 -3.31
CA ALA A 149 19.65 -17.40 -4.18
C ALA A 149 18.17 -17.68 -4.57
N ALA A 150 17.23 -17.38 -3.66
CA ALA A 150 15.80 -17.48 -3.94
C ALA A 150 15.36 -16.46 -5.00
N ASN A 151 15.78 -15.20 -4.88
CA ASN A 151 15.46 -14.16 -5.86
C ASN A 151 16.12 -14.43 -7.21
N GLN A 152 17.40 -14.83 -7.25
CA GLN A 152 18.12 -15.15 -8.49
C GLN A 152 17.50 -16.32 -9.26
N LYS A 153 16.86 -17.27 -8.56
CA LYS A 153 16.17 -18.39 -9.22
C LYS A 153 14.94 -17.95 -10.00
N VAL A 154 14.23 -16.91 -9.51
CA VAL A 154 13.01 -16.38 -10.14
C VAL A 154 13.34 -15.22 -11.09
N TYR A 155 14.31 -14.39 -10.72
CA TYR A 155 14.77 -13.20 -11.43
C TYR A 155 16.29 -13.31 -11.66
N PRO A 156 16.73 -14.07 -12.68
CA PRO A 156 18.15 -14.31 -12.93
C PRO A 156 18.88 -13.01 -13.29
N GLN A 157 20.11 -12.88 -12.81
CA GLN A 157 20.94 -11.74 -13.18
C GLN A 157 21.23 -11.72 -14.68
N HIS A 158 21.32 -10.50 -15.23
CA HIS A 158 21.69 -10.31 -16.61
C HIS A 158 23.13 -10.82 -16.84
N GLY A 159 23.38 -11.52 -17.95
CA GLY A 159 24.67 -12.19 -18.21
C GLY A 159 25.89 -11.24 -18.30
N SER A 160 25.66 -9.93 -18.34
CA SER A 160 26.69 -8.88 -18.31
C SER A 160 27.07 -8.43 -16.90
N GLN A 161 26.39 -8.91 -15.85
CA GLN A 161 26.64 -8.49 -14.47
C GLN A 161 27.85 -9.24 -13.89
N LYS A 162 28.86 -8.48 -13.43
CA LYS A 162 30.12 -9.04 -12.93
C LYS A 162 29.95 -9.59 -11.52
N LYS A 163 30.57 -10.73 -11.26
CA LYS A 163 30.62 -11.38 -9.94
C LYS A 163 31.17 -10.40 -8.90
N GLY A 164 30.39 -10.10 -7.85
CA GLY A 164 30.76 -9.17 -6.77
C GLY A 164 30.14 -7.76 -6.86
N SER A 165 29.21 -7.52 -7.79
CA SER A 165 28.47 -6.24 -7.88
C SER A 165 27.31 -6.17 -6.87
N GLU A 166 27.58 -6.47 -5.60
CA GLU A 166 26.60 -6.31 -4.52
C GLU A 166 26.41 -4.82 -4.26
N ILE A 167 25.24 -4.29 -4.60
CA ILE A 167 24.82 -2.96 -4.15
C ILE A 167 24.41 -3.10 -2.69
N HIS A 168 25.34 -2.83 -1.78
CA HIS A 168 25.02 -2.70 -0.35
C HIS A 168 24.25 -1.38 -0.14
N TYR A 169 23.02 -1.48 0.38
CA TYR A 169 22.25 -0.36 0.92
C TYR A 169 22.67 -0.06 2.36
#